data_AF-A0A512BGR7-F1
#
_entry.id   AF-A0A512BGR7-F1
#
_cell.length_a   1.000
_cell.length_b   1.000
_cell.length_c   1.000
_cell.angle_alpha   90.00
_cell.angle_beta   90.00
_cell.angle_gamma   90.00
#
_symmetry.space_group_name_H-M   'P 1'
#
loop_
_entity.id
_entity.type
_entity.pdbx_description
1 polymer ?
#
loop_
_entity_poly.entity_id
_entity_poly.type
_entity_poly.pdbx_seq_one_letter_code
_entity_poly.pdbx_strand_id
1 'polypeptide(L)'
;MLAARIITGLFGGVIGSISLAIVADLFDIHHRGRVMGFVQMGFGASQVLGVHIGLYLANNLGWRAPFCLVVAMGTLIAVLIVAKLKPVTAHLSAQHSRTPLRYLLNTFSKRNYRIRFLATAFLSIGGFTMMPFSSAFAVNNLKVTHEQLPLLFMVSGCSSLVIMPLIGRIADRINKFTLYTIASALMIVVVVVYTNMSVTPLAWFLPLH
;
A
#
# COMPACT_ATOMS: atom_id res chain seq x y z
N MET A 1 23.57 -3.51 -5.24
CA MET A 1 22.30 -3.19 -4.52
C MET A 1 21.49 -2.09 -5.20
N LEU A 2 22.06 -0.94 -5.57
CA LEU A 2 21.30 0.18 -6.17
C LEU A 2 20.60 -0.19 -7.50
N ALA A 3 21.31 -0.79 -8.46
CA ALA A 3 20.72 -1.22 -9.73
C ALA A 3 19.58 -2.23 -9.54
N ALA A 4 19.76 -3.21 -8.65
CA ALA A 4 18.71 -4.16 -8.29
C ALA A 4 17.47 -3.44 -7.71
N ARG A 5 17.67 -2.41 -6.87
CA ARG A 5 16.57 -1.59 -6.32
C ARG A 5 15.80 -0.84 -7.41
N ILE A 6 16.51 -0.24 -8.37
CA ILE A 6 15.89 0.44 -9.52
C ILE A 6 15.02 -0.54 -10.30
N ILE A 7 15.57 -1.72 -10.61
CA ILE A 7 14.85 -2.77 -11.34
C ILE A 7 13.61 -3.22 -10.56
N THR A 8 13.76 -3.58 -9.29
CA THR A 8 12.61 -4.01 -8.47
C THR A 8 11.55 -2.92 -8.30
N GLY A 9 11.95 -1.65 -8.22
CA GLY A 9 11.03 -0.53 -8.12
C GLY A 9 10.23 -0.32 -9.40
N LEU A 10 10.90 -0.42 -10.55
CA LEU A 10 10.24 -0.32 -11.86
C LEU A 10 9.19 -1.41 -12.04
N PHE A 11 9.57 -2.67 -11.82
CA PHE A 11 8.64 -3.81 -11.93
C PHE A 11 7.52 -3.75 -10.90
N GLY A 12 7.84 -3.40 -9.64
CA GLY A 12 6.83 -3.28 -8.59
C GLY A 12 5.76 -2.23 -8.89
N GLY A 13 6.16 -1.06 -9.41
CA GLY A 13 5.23 0.00 -9.80
C GLY A 13 4.34 -0.39 -10.97
N VAL A 14 4.90 -1.07 -11.98
CA VAL A 14 4.14 -1.54 -13.15
C VAL A 14 3.15 -2.64 -12.78
N ILE A 15 3.54 -3.60 -11.93
CA ILE A 15 2.63 -4.67 -11.48
C ILE A 15 1.46 -4.10 -10.69
N GLY A 16 1.72 -3.14 -9.79
CA GLY A 16 0.67 -2.50 -9.00
C GLY A 16 -0.36 -1.75 -9.86
N SER A 17 0.11 -0.97 -10.83
CA SER A 17 -0.78 -0.20 -11.73
C SER A 17 -1.60 -1.11 -12.64
N ILE A 18 -0.98 -2.14 -13.23
CA ILE A 18 -1.67 -3.11 -14.08
C ILE A 18 -2.71 -3.90 -13.27
N SER A 19 -2.35 -4.34 -12.07
CA SER A 19 -3.28 -5.10 -11.21
C SER A 19 -4.54 -4.29 -10.89
N LEU A 20 -4.37 -3.00 -10.55
CA LEU A 20 -5.50 -2.13 -10.26
C LEU A 20 -6.35 -1.84 -11.52
N ALA A 21 -5.71 -1.71 -12.69
CA ALA A 21 -6.40 -1.54 -13.97
C ALA A 21 -7.23 -2.77 -14.34
N ILE A 22 -6.68 -3.99 -14.20
CA ILE A 22 -7.40 -5.25 -14.46
C ILE A 22 -8.63 -5.36 -13.54
N VAL A 23 -8.49 -5.02 -12.26
CA VAL A 23 -9.62 -5.00 -11.31
C VAL A 23 -10.68 -3.97 -11.71
N ALA A 24 -10.26 -2.79 -12.17
CA ALA A 24 -11.18 -1.77 -12.64
C ALA A 24 -11.95 -2.23 -13.90
N ASP A 25 -11.30 -2.94 -14.82
CA ASP A 25 -11.93 -3.41 -16.06
C ASP A 25 -12.85 -4.62 -15.84
N LEU A 26 -12.52 -5.52 -14.91
CA LEU A 26 -13.26 -6.77 -14.71
C LEU A 26 -14.52 -6.60 -13.85
N PHE A 27 -14.57 -5.58 -12.97
CA PHE A 27 -15.65 -5.42 -11.98
C PHE A 27 -16.44 -4.12 -12.18
N ASP A 28 -17.76 -4.20 -12.01
CA ASP A 28 -18.66 -3.05 -12.06
C ASP A 28 -18.42 -2.03 -10.93
N ILE A 29 -18.73 -0.76 -11.20
CA ILE A 29 -18.48 0.38 -10.29
C ILE A 29 -19.01 0.14 -8.87
N HIS A 30 -20.13 -0.57 -8.71
CA HIS A 30 -20.73 -0.89 -7.42
C HIS A 30 -19.94 -1.92 -6.59
N HIS A 31 -19.08 -2.72 -7.22
CA HIS A 31 -18.25 -3.73 -6.54
C HIS A 31 -16.76 -3.39 -6.55
N ARG A 32 -16.32 -2.42 -7.37
CA ARG A 32 -14.92 -1.98 -7.47
C ARG A 32 -14.32 -1.62 -6.11
N GLY A 33 -15.02 -0.85 -5.28
CA GLY A 33 -14.53 -0.42 -3.96
C GLY A 33 -14.20 -1.60 -3.04
N ARG A 34 -15.12 -2.56 -2.94
CA ARG A 34 -14.94 -3.80 -2.16
C ARG A 34 -13.80 -4.67 -2.68
N VAL A 35 -13.67 -4.85 -4.00
CA VAL A 35 -12.59 -5.68 -4.58
C VAL A 35 -11.23 -5.00 -4.41
N MET A 36 -11.14 -3.69 -4.65
CA MET A 36 -9.92 -2.92 -4.38
C MET A 36 -9.54 -2.98 -2.90
N GLY A 37 -10.51 -2.89 -1.98
CA GLY A 37 -10.28 -3.07 -0.54
C GLY A 37 -9.73 -4.46 -0.19
N PHE A 38 -10.21 -5.52 -0.87
CA PHE A 38 -9.70 -6.88 -0.67
C PHE A 38 -8.26 -7.05 -1.18
N VAL A 39 -7.93 -6.47 -2.35
CA VAL A 39 -6.55 -6.45 -2.87
C VAL A 39 -5.62 -5.71 -1.91
N GLN A 40 -6.07 -4.57 -1.38
CA GLN A 40 -5.32 -3.78 -0.41
C GLN A 40 -5.17 -4.51 0.94
N MET A 41 -6.16 -5.29 1.37
CA MET A 41 -6.04 -6.16 2.53
C MET A 41 -4.96 -7.23 2.30
N GLY A 42 -4.90 -7.83 1.12
CA GLY A 42 -3.82 -8.77 0.76
C GLY A 42 -2.44 -8.13 0.86
N PHE A 43 -2.32 -6.86 0.44
CA PHE A 43 -1.09 -6.09 0.62
C PHE A 43 -0.73 -5.91 2.10
N GLY A 44 -1.68 -5.51 2.96
CA GLY A 44 -1.47 -5.43 4.42
C GLY A 44 -1.08 -6.79 5.04
N ALA A 45 -1.78 -7.86 4.65
CA ALA A 45 -1.49 -9.23 5.12
C ALA A 45 -0.07 -9.65 4.76
N SER A 46 0.37 -9.30 3.54
CA SER A 46 1.72 -9.60 3.07
C SER A 46 2.80 -8.89 3.87
N GLN A 47 2.55 -7.67 4.38
CA GLN A 47 3.50 -6.97 5.23
C GLN A 47 3.64 -7.67 6.59
N VAL A 48 2.52 -8.09 7.20
CA VAL A 48 2.54 -8.84 8.46
C VAL A 48 3.27 -10.16 8.26
N LEU A 49 2.76 -11.03 7.39
CA LEU A 49 3.30 -12.37 7.21
C LEU A 49 4.72 -12.33 6.64
N GLY A 50 4.99 -11.40 5.72
CA GLY A 50 6.29 -11.27 5.06
C GLY A 50 7.42 -10.92 6.03
N VAL A 51 7.18 -10.02 6.99
CA VAL A 51 8.20 -9.68 8.00
C VAL A 51 8.47 -10.86 8.93
N HIS A 52 7.43 -11.55 9.41
CA HIS A 52 7.60 -12.67 10.35
C HIS A 52 8.27 -13.87 9.69
N ILE A 53 7.78 -14.28 8.52
CA ILE A 53 8.36 -15.38 7.74
C ILE A 53 9.78 -15.02 7.33
N GLY A 54 10.01 -13.79 6.85
CA GLY A 54 11.32 -13.31 6.44
C GLY A 54 12.34 -13.33 7.60
N LEU A 55 11.95 -12.84 8.78
CA LEU A 55 12.82 -12.81 9.96
C LEU A 55 13.11 -14.23 10.48
N TYR A 56 12.09 -15.08 10.54
CA TYR A 56 12.23 -16.48 10.96
C TYR A 56 13.19 -17.27 10.04
N LEU A 57 13.03 -17.12 8.72
CA LEU A 57 13.94 -17.73 7.74
C LEU A 57 15.35 -17.15 7.82
N ALA A 58 15.48 -15.84 8.00
CA ALA A 58 16.79 -15.20 8.13
C ALA A 58 17.55 -15.67 9.37
N ASN A 59 16.88 -15.85 10.50
CA ASN A 59 17.49 -16.30 11.75
C ASN A 59 17.91 -17.78 11.70
N ASN A 60 17.11 -18.65 11.08
CA ASN A 60 17.38 -20.10 11.08
C ASN A 60 18.25 -20.57 9.91
N LEU A 61 18.03 -20.02 8.72
CA LEU A 61 18.63 -20.47 7.45
C LEU A 61 19.58 -19.43 6.83
N GLY A 62 19.80 -18.32 7.55
CA GLY A 62 20.64 -17.21 7.12
C GLY A 62 19.95 -16.23 6.18
N TRP A 63 20.60 -15.09 5.96
CA TRP A 63 20.05 -13.94 5.21
C TRP A 63 19.67 -14.24 3.75
N ARG A 64 20.14 -15.34 3.16
CA ARG A 64 19.83 -15.74 1.78
C ARG A 64 18.47 -16.40 1.63
N ALA A 65 17.98 -17.07 2.68
CA ALA A 65 16.76 -17.87 2.62
C ALA A 65 15.49 -17.06 2.27
N PRO A 66 15.28 -15.83 2.79
CA PRO A 66 14.14 -15.00 2.38
C PRO A 66 14.15 -14.67 0.89
N PHE A 67 15.33 -14.42 0.29
CA PHE A 67 15.43 -14.13 -1.14
C PHE A 67 15.08 -15.35 -1.99
N CYS A 68 15.54 -16.55 -1.60
CA CYS A 68 15.17 -17.79 -2.27
C CYS A 68 13.66 -18.04 -2.22
N LEU A 69 13.00 -17.74 -1.09
CA LEU A 69 11.55 -17.87 -0.96
C LEU A 69 10.81 -16.92 -1.90
N VAL A 70 11.25 -15.66 -2.01
CA VAL A 70 10.66 -14.68 -2.94
C VAL A 70 10.77 -15.16 -4.39
N VAL A 71 11.93 -15.72 -4.79
CA VAL A 71 12.12 -16.27 -6.14
C VAL A 71 11.22 -17.49 -6.38
N ALA A 72 11.10 -18.40 -5.41
CA ALA A 72 10.22 -19.56 -5.50
C ALA A 72 8.74 -19.17 -5.62
N MET A 73 8.28 -18.20 -4.83
CA MET A 73 6.92 -17.66 -4.94
C MET A 73 6.69 -16.94 -6.26
N GLY A 74 7.64 -16.10 -6.69
CA GLY A 74 7.54 -15.37 -7.96
C GLY A 74 7.44 -16.30 -9.17
N THR A 75 8.23 -17.38 -9.19
CA THR A 75 8.19 -18.40 -10.25
C THR A 75 6.88 -19.20 -10.22
N LEU A 76 6.38 -19.58 -9.04
CA LEU A 76 5.07 -20.25 -8.91
C LEU A 76 3.94 -19.36 -9.47
N ILE A 77 3.92 -18.08 -9.11
CA ILE A 77 2.93 -17.12 -9.58
C ILE A 77 3.05 -16.93 -11.09
N ALA A 78 4.27 -16.81 -11.63
CA ALA A 78 4.49 -16.70 -13.07
C ALA A 78 3.93 -17.92 -13.83
N VAL A 79 4.18 -19.13 -13.33
CA VAL A 79 3.62 -20.37 -13.91
C VAL A 79 2.09 -20.38 -13.83
N LEU A 80 1.51 -19.99 -12.70
CA LEU A 80 0.06 -19.88 -12.54
C LEU A 80 -0.56 -18.87 -13.50
N ILE A 81 0.08 -17.70 -13.69
CA ILE A 81 -0.37 -16.69 -14.63
C ILE A 81 -0.35 -17.24 -16.05
N VAL A 82 0.75 -17.89 -16.48
CA VAL A 82 0.85 -18.49 -17.82
C VAL A 82 -0.18 -19.60 -18.00
N ALA A 83 -0.48 -20.39 -16.97
CA ALA A 83 -1.40 -21.53 -17.05
C ALA A 83 -2.89 -21.15 -16.95
N LYS A 84 -3.25 -20.09 -16.20
CA LYS A 84 -4.65 -19.78 -15.84
C LYS A 84 -5.14 -18.42 -16.32
N LEU A 85 -4.26 -17.47 -16.65
CA LEU A 85 -4.69 -16.14 -17.05
C LEU A 85 -5.14 -16.17 -18.51
N LYS A 86 -6.45 -16.10 -18.73
CA LYS A 86 -6.99 -15.82 -20.08
C LYS A 86 -6.56 -14.39 -20.49
N PRO A 87 -6.27 -14.15 -21.78
CA PRO A 87 -5.85 -12.82 -22.24
C PRO A 87 -6.88 -11.77 -21.84
N VAL A 88 -6.52 -10.86 -20.94
CA VAL A 88 -7.35 -9.70 -20.60
C VAL A 88 -7.15 -8.65 -21.70
N THR A 89 -7.68 -8.95 -22.89
CA THR A 89 -7.57 -8.11 -24.10
C THR A 89 -8.64 -7.04 -24.18
N ALA A 90 -9.56 -6.97 -23.22
CA ALA A 90 -10.61 -5.96 -23.20
C ALA A 90 -10.04 -4.53 -23.21
N HIS A 91 -8.97 -4.25 -22.45
CA HIS A 91 -8.34 -2.92 -22.44
C HIS A 91 -7.59 -2.57 -23.74
N LEU A 92 -7.17 -3.56 -24.54
CA LEU A 92 -6.57 -3.35 -25.87
C LEU A 92 -7.61 -3.00 -26.94
N SER A 93 -8.86 -3.45 -26.80
CA SER A 93 -9.93 -3.16 -27.79
C SER A 93 -10.40 -1.71 -27.77
N ALA A 94 -10.17 -0.98 -26.68
CA ALA A 94 -10.39 0.46 -26.61
C ALA A 94 -9.19 1.19 -27.22
N GLN A 95 -9.06 1.19 -28.55
CA GLN A 95 -8.13 2.05 -29.28
C GLN A 95 -8.35 3.51 -28.89
N HIS A 96 -7.62 4.01 -27.89
CA HIS A 96 -7.45 5.45 -27.70
C HIS A 96 -6.43 5.94 -28.71
N SER A 97 -6.93 6.28 -29.89
CA SER A 97 -6.21 6.95 -30.98
C SER A 97 -5.86 8.40 -30.65
N ARG A 98 -5.41 8.71 -29.42
CA ARG A 98 -5.00 10.07 -29.03
C ARG A 98 -3.80 10.05 -28.08
N THR A 99 -2.82 10.89 -28.39
CA THR A 99 -1.52 11.03 -27.74
C THR A 99 -1.66 11.18 -26.21
N PRO A 100 -1.28 10.19 -25.39
CA PRO A 100 -1.50 10.18 -23.93
C PRO A 100 -0.89 11.39 -23.22
N LEU A 101 0.27 11.87 -23.69
CA LEU A 101 0.95 13.04 -23.15
C LEU A 101 0.15 14.34 -23.28
N ARG A 102 -0.54 14.55 -24.42
CA ARG A 102 -1.34 15.79 -24.64
C ARG A 102 -2.58 15.83 -23.76
N TYR A 103 -3.19 14.68 -23.47
CA TYR A 103 -4.34 14.61 -22.57
C TYR A 103 -3.93 14.78 -21.10
N LEU A 104 -2.77 14.24 -20.69
CA LEU A 104 -2.18 14.49 -19.37
C LEU A 104 -1.93 15.99 -19.17
N LEU A 105 -1.28 16.65 -20.13
CA LEU A 105 -1.01 18.10 -20.11
C LEU A 105 -2.30 18.94 -20.10
N ASN A 106 -3.32 18.58 -20.88
CA ASN A 106 -4.61 19.29 -20.87
C ASN A 106 -5.43 19.05 -19.58
N THR A 107 -5.23 17.92 -18.90
CA THR A 107 -5.86 17.63 -17.60
C THR A 107 -5.24 18.48 -16.49
N PHE A 108 -3.92 18.71 -16.53
CA PHE A 108 -3.23 19.65 -15.64
C PHE A 108 -3.69 21.11 -15.81
N SER A 109 -4.23 21.47 -17.00
CA SER A 109 -4.68 22.84 -17.30
C SER A 109 -6.01 23.22 -16.64
N LYS A 110 -6.78 22.26 -16.08
CA LYS A 110 -8.06 22.52 -15.41
C LYS A 110 -7.89 22.65 -13.89
N ARG A 111 -8.18 23.85 -13.34
CA ARG A 111 -7.97 24.22 -11.92
C ARG A 111 -8.58 23.25 -10.90
N ASN A 112 -9.75 22.69 -11.18
CA ASN A 112 -10.43 21.74 -10.28
C ASN A 112 -9.77 20.35 -10.23
N TYR A 113 -9.08 19.93 -11.30
CA TYR A 113 -8.36 18.64 -11.32
C TYR A 113 -7.01 18.74 -10.62
N ARG A 114 -6.33 19.90 -10.72
CA ARG A 114 -5.07 20.17 -10.01
C ARG A 114 -5.19 20.00 -8.51
N ILE A 115 -6.24 20.56 -7.88
CA ILE A 115 -6.42 20.48 -6.43
C ILE A 115 -6.63 19.04 -5.98
N ARG A 116 -7.43 18.26 -6.71
CA ARG A 116 -7.68 16.84 -6.41
C ARG A 116 -6.42 16.00 -6.61
N PHE A 117 -5.70 16.22 -7.70
CA PHE A 117 -4.45 15.52 -8.00
C PHE A 117 -3.36 15.85 -6.97
N LEU A 118 -3.19 17.13 -6.64
CA LEU A 118 -2.26 17.57 -5.60
C LEU A 118 -2.63 16.99 -4.24
N ALA A 119 -3.92 16.96 -3.89
CA ALA A 119 -4.36 16.38 -2.62
C ALA A 119 -4.02 14.89 -2.54
N THR A 120 -4.29 14.10 -3.58
CA THR A 120 -3.93 12.67 -3.62
C THR A 120 -2.42 12.45 -3.63
N ALA A 121 -1.66 13.30 -4.34
CA ALA A 121 -0.21 13.25 -4.35
C ALA A 121 0.37 13.54 -2.96
N PHE A 122 -0.08 14.60 -2.29
CA PHE A 122 0.34 14.94 -0.92
C PHE A 122 -0.03 13.85 0.08
N LEU A 123 -1.24 13.29 -0.03
CA LEU A 123 -1.67 12.19 0.84
C LEU A 123 -0.79 10.94 0.66
N SER A 124 -0.46 10.60 -0.58
CA SER A 124 0.41 9.47 -0.89
C SER A 124 1.84 9.71 -0.41
N ILE A 125 2.38 10.89 -0.68
CA ILE A 125 3.72 11.29 -0.21
C ILE A 125 3.76 11.24 1.31
N GLY A 126 2.77 11.79 2.01
CA GLY A 126 2.68 11.76 3.47
C GLY A 126 2.64 10.33 4.02
N GLY A 127 1.77 9.47 3.49
CA GLY A 127 1.66 8.07 3.92
C GLY A 127 2.93 7.26 3.69
N PHE A 128 3.53 7.35 2.50
CA PHE A 128 4.77 6.64 2.18
C PHE A 128 6.00 7.21 2.89
N THR A 129 5.98 8.49 3.27
CA THR A 129 7.02 9.11 4.10
C THR A 129 6.90 8.59 5.54
N MET A 130 5.70 8.51 6.10
CA MET A 130 5.52 8.00 7.46
C MET A 130 5.97 6.54 7.63
N MET A 131 5.83 5.68 6.61
CA MET A 131 6.19 4.27 6.70
C MET A 131 7.65 4.02 7.16
N PRO A 132 8.70 4.54 6.49
CA PRO A 132 10.08 4.41 6.95
C PRO A 132 10.37 5.25 8.19
N PHE A 133 9.84 6.48 8.29
CA PHE A 133 10.17 7.38 9.40
C PHE A 133 9.55 6.95 10.73
N SER A 134 8.41 6.26 10.72
CA SER A 134 7.82 5.65 11.92
C SER A 134 8.80 4.68 12.57
N SER A 135 9.43 3.80 11.78
CA SER A 135 10.42 2.86 12.32
C SER A 135 11.65 3.56 12.90
N ALA A 136 12.14 4.60 12.22
CA ALA A 136 13.28 5.38 12.68
C ALA A 136 12.95 6.19 13.94
N PHE A 137 11.72 6.69 14.07
CA PHE A 137 11.25 7.42 15.24
C PHE A 137 11.06 6.49 16.45
N ALA A 138 10.49 5.31 16.25
CA ALA A 138 10.32 4.30 17.30
C ALA A 138 11.68 3.86 17.91
N VAL A 139 12.71 3.69 17.09
CA VAL A 139 14.04 3.28 17.56
C VAL A 139 14.81 4.45 18.18
N ASN A 140 14.87 5.60 17.50
CA ASN A 140 15.74 6.71 17.94
C ASN A 140 15.12 7.61 19.03
N ASN A 141 13.82 7.89 18.97
CA ASN A 141 13.16 8.79 19.93
C ASN A 141 12.49 8.03 21.08
N LEU A 142 11.86 6.87 20.80
CA LEU A 142 11.18 6.08 21.83
C LEU A 142 12.06 5.00 22.49
N LYS A 143 13.30 4.79 22.01
CA LYS A 143 14.24 3.74 22.49
C LYS A 143 13.61 2.34 22.55
N VAL A 144 12.66 2.06 21.65
CA VAL A 144 12.03 0.73 21.54
C VAL A 144 13.10 -0.28 21.13
N THR A 145 13.15 -1.41 21.85
CA THR A 145 14.15 -2.46 21.60
C THR A 145 13.88 -3.14 20.25
N HIS A 146 14.92 -3.56 19.53
CA HIS A 146 14.78 -4.21 18.21
C HIS A 146 13.87 -5.46 18.25
N GLU A 147 13.70 -6.09 19.41
CA GLU A 147 12.83 -7.25 19.64
C GLU A 147 11.32 -6.90 19.64
N GLN A 148 10.97 -5.65 19.91
CA GLN A 148 9.58 -5.19 19.98
C GLN A 148 9.06 -4.65 18.64
N LEU A 149 9.95 -4.35 17.69
CA LEU A 149 9.59 -3.87 16.35
C LEU A 149 8.71 -4.87 15.56
N PRO A 150 8.98 -6.19 15.55
CA PRO A 150 8.12 -7.15 14.85
C PRO A 150 6.71 -7.18 15.43
N LEU A 151 6.57 -7.14 16.76
CA LEU A 151 5.28 -7.09 17.47
C LEU A 151 4.48 -5.83 17.10
N LEU A 152 5.15 -4.69 17.00
CA LEU A 152 4.56 -3.42 16.62
C LEU A 152 4.01 -3.45 15.19
N PHE A 153 4.80 -3.96 14.23
CA PHE A 153 4.34 -4.18 12.86
C PHE A 153 3.26 -5.26 12.75
N MET A 154 3.27 -6.25 13.64
CA MET A 154 2.23 -7.27 13.71
C MET A 154 0.89 -6.64 14.07
N VAL A 155 0.86 -5.82 15.12
CA VAL A 155 -0.39 -5.20 15.56
C VAL A 155 -0.87 -4.13 14.57
N SER A 156 0.02 -3.30 14.02
CA SER A 156 -0.36 -2.32 12.99
C SER A 156 -0.88 -3.00 11.72
N GLY A 157 -0.29 -4.14 11.35
CA GLY A 157 -0.76 -4.87 10.18
C GLY A 157 -2.06 -5.62 10.46
N CYS A 158 -2.24 -6.23 11.64
CA CYS A 158 -3.51 -6.83 12.05
C CYS A 158 -4.63 -5.79 12.17
N SER A 159 -4.35 -4.60 12.73
CA SER A 159 -5.30 -3.48 12.79
C SER A 159 -5.70 -3.06 11.38
N SER A 160 -4.72 -2.91 10.47
CA SER A 160 -4.98 -2.58 9.07
C SER A 160 -5.85 -3.61 8.34
N LEU A 161 -5.69 -4.91 8.64
CA LEU A 161 -6.50 -5.99 8.05
C LEU A 161 -7.98 -5.90 8.42
N VAL A 162 -8.28 -5.44 9.63
CA VAL A 162 -9.67 -5.25 10.09
C VAL A 162 -10.22 -3.91 9.61
N ILE A 163 -9.40 -2.86 9.66
CA ILE A 163 -9.80 -1.48 9.37
C ILE A 163 -10.00 -1.26 7.86
N MET A 164 -9.14 -1.80 6.99
CA MET A 164 -9.24 -1.63 5.53
C MET A 164 -10.59 -2.05 4.93
N PRO A 165 -11.12 -3.27 5.17
CA PRO A 165 -12.42 -3.68 4.64
C PRO A 165 -13.57 -2.90 5.28
N LEU A 166 -13.45 -2.49 6.54
CA LEU A 166 -14.46 -1.70 7.23
C LEU A 166 -14.58 -0.31 6.59
N ILE A 167 -13.45 0.37 6.38
CA ILE A 167 -13.38 1.64 5.65
C ILE A 167 -13.86 1.47 4.21
N GLY A 168 -13.51 0.38 3.53
CA GLY A 168 -14.01 0.07 2.19
C GLY A 168 -15.54 -0.01 2.11
N ARG A 169 -16.17 -0.71 3.07
CA ARG A 169 -17.64 -0.79 3.16
C ARG A 169 -18.28 0.56 3.48
N ILE A 170 -17.64 1.37 4.33
CA ILE A 170 -18.10 2.73 4.65
C ILE A 170 -17.97 3.64 3.43
N ALA A 171 -16.90 3.49 2.66
CA ALA A 171 -16.66 4.25 1.43
C ALA A 171 -17.72 4.01 0.35
N ASP A 172 -18.28 2.80 0.30
CA ASP A 172 -19.36 2.46 -0.63
C ASP A 172 -20.70 3.12 -0.23
N ARG A 173 -20.87 3.54 1.04
CA ARG A 173 -22.12 4.17 1.54
C ARG A 173 -22.08 5.69 1.65
N ILE A 174 -20.90 6.30 1.72
CA ILE A 174 -20.73 7.74 1.94
C ILE A 174 -20.20 8.40 0.66
N ASN A 175 -20.58 9.66 0.42
CA ASN A 175 -19.99 10.46 -0.65
C ASN A 175 -18.45 10.48 -0.55
N LYS A 176 -17.78 10.12 -1.65
CA LYS A 176 -16.31 10.00 -1.74
C LYS A 176 -15.56 11.26 -1.25
N PHE A 177 -16.17 12.43 -1.44
CA PHE A 177 -15.61 13.70 -0.99
C PHE A 177 -15.63 13.85 0.54
N THR A 178 -16.74 13.51 1.19
CA THR A 178 -16.88 13.56 2.66
C THR A 178 -15.96 12.55 3.34
N LEU A 179 -15.83 11.35 2.77
CA LEU A 179 -14.89 10.36 3.27
C LEU A 179 -13.44 10.86 3.19
N TYR A 180 -13.07 11.47 2.06
CA TYR A 180 -11.74 12.04 1.87
C TYR A 180 -11.42 13.14 2.88
N THR A 181 -12.36 14.04 3.16
CA THR A 181 -12.18 15.10 4.16
C THR A 181 -12.03 14.55 5.58
N ILE A 182 -12.83 13.54 5.96
CA ILE A 182 -12.74 12.89 7.27
C ILE A 182 -11.39 12.17 7.42
N ALA A 183 -10.98 11.40 6.41
CA ALA A 183 -9.70 10.69 6.43
C ALA A 183 -8.51 11.66 6.52
N SER A 184 -8.56 12.79 5.81
CA SER A 184 -7.52 13.81 5.86
C SER A 184 -7.45 14.48 7.24
N ALA A 185 -8.60 14.83 7.82
CA ALA A 185 -8.65 15.42 9.16
C ALA A 185 -8.14 14.44 10.23
N LEU A 186 -8.52 13.16 10.13
CA LEU A 186 -8.05 12.11 11.04
C LEU A 186 -6.53 11.91 10.91
N MET A 187 -5.98 11.91 9.70
CA MET A 187 -4.52 11.83 9.51
C MET A 187 -3.78 13.03 10.12
N ILE A 188 -4.32 14.24 10.03
CA ILE A 188 -3.72 15.41 10.70
C ILE A 188 -3.68 15.19 12.22
N VAL A 189 -4.78 14.71 12.80
CA VAL A 189 -4.83 14.41 14.24
C VAL A 189 -3.83 13.33 14.64
N VAL A 190 -3.76 12.23 13.88
CA VAL A 190 -2.80 11.14 14.14
C VAL A 190 -1.36 11.65 14.07
N VAL A 191 -1.01 12.45 13.06
CA VAL A 191 0.34 13.03 12.93
C VAL A 191 0.68 13.95 14.10
N VAL A 192 -0.26 14.82 14.52
CA VAL A 192 -0.05 15.74 15.65
C VAL A 192 0.13 14.98 16.96
N VAL A 193 -0.68 13.94 17.20
CA VAL A 193 -0.57 13.07 18.38
C VAL A 193 0.76 12.31 18.35
N TYR A 194 1.11 11.70 17.22
CA TYR A 194 2.34 10.92 17.06
C TYR A 194 3.60 11.79 17.24
N THR A 195 3.58 13.02 16.74
CA THR A 195 4.71 13.96 16.84
C THR A 195 4.86 14.53 18.26
N ASN A 196 3.77 14.61 19.04
CA ASN A 196 3.80 15.10 20.43
C ASN A 196 4.06 14.00 21.46
N MET A 197 4.11 12.72 21.06
CA MET A 197 4.45 11.65 22.00
C MET A 197 5.95 11.65 22.32
N SER A 198 6.26 11.94 23.59
CA SER A 198 7.56 11.67 24.21
C SER A 198 7.62 10.21 24.71
N VAL A 199 8.72 9.81 25.38
CA VAL A 199 9.03 8.42 25.79
C VAL A 199 7.83 7.77 26.50
N THR A 200 7.05 6.98 25.76
CA THR A 200 5.79 6.40 26.23
C THR A 200 5.89 4.88 26.33
N PRO A 201 5.27 4.26 27.34
CA PRO A 201 5.24 2.81 27.47
C PRO A 201 4.56 2.14 26.26
N LEU A 202 5.06 0.97 25.85
CA LEU A 202 4.63 0.21 24.66
C LEU A 202 3.10 0.07 24.52
N ALA A 203 2.38 -0.02 25.64
CA ALA A 203 0.92 -0.18 25.70
C ALA A 203 0.12 1.01 25.16
N TRP A 204 0.66 2.24 25.24
CA TRP A 204 0.01 3.45 24.70
C TRP A 204 0.36 3.70 23.23
N PHE A 205 1.41 3.04 22.73
CA PHE A 205 1.89 3.17 21.35
C PHE A 205 1.14 2.25 20.37
N LEU A 206 0.76 1.06 20.85
CA LEU A 206 0.04 0.02 20.11
C LEU A 206 -1.26 0.46 19.40
N PRO A 207 -2.16 1.27 20.01
CA PRO A 207 -3.42 1.66 19.36
C PRO A 207 -3.28 2.78 18.31
N LEU A 208 -2.11 3.41 18.18
CA LEU A 208 -1.87 4.52 17.24
C LEU A 208 -1.30 4.09 15.90
N HIS A 209 -1.06 2.79 15.71
CA HIS A 209 -0.36 2.19 14.58
C HIS A 209 -1.26 1.27 13.76
#